data_AF-A0A420PGE4-F1
#
_entry.id   AF-A0A420PGE4-F1
#
_cell.length_a   1.000
_cell.length_b   1.000
_cell.length_c   1.000
_cell.angle_alpha   90.00
_cell.angle_beta   90.00
_cell.angle_gamma   90.00
#
_symmetry.space_group_name_H-M   'P 1'
#
loop_
_entity.id
_entity.type
_entity.pdbx_description
1 polymer ?
#
loop_
_entity_poly.entity_id
_entity_poly.type
_entity_poly.pdbx_seq_one_letter_code
_entity_poly.pdbx_strand_id
1 'polypeptide(L)'
;MLTPPAGMSSYVPPWVAKDTDRFPRMLRREDGKLEVVNALSVVAGEGALADAKAFKALMNHLLQVDQQRTVIMVQVENEVGLLGDSRDRSAAADGLFNLGVPDKLLDFLRSEWDSLHPTFKVIFAGLHSVLQVPAASSNRSWAETFGDNARADELFMAYHYAHYVEQVAAAGREVYSLPLYTNAWIPMPFEGDSVGESTIASGGGQPGEYPSGGPTPSVLDVWFNFAPSLNFLAPDIYAGDYGRVLSAYSHRGQALFIPEQRRDEYSARRMWEAIGAYGALGACPFGIDSLSVSESAFARHYNLLASVSTVVTRARLRPESIFGFYFDEFKSADDDRPIVKLFNGLELTITRAFVFGKPGPAFGLVVELEPCRFLFIGAGYKVQAASTSSTAVFTGVLHAEEKRVVDAKKGLLETGRRLNGDETHSGAFINMANVNPDYGDVPIPVLFPARTMIAEATFYSLDRSQVPGS
;
A
#
# COMPACT_ATOMS: atom_id res chain seq x y z
N MET A 1 -3.06 -12.68 19.58
CA MET A 1 -3.27 -13.38 18.30
C MET A 1 -1.89 -13.73 17.77
N LEU A 2 -1.47 -14.99 17.84
CA LEU A 2 -0.30 -15.49 17.10
C LEU A 2 -0.90 -16.29 15.94
N THR A 3 -0.69 -15.79 14.74
CA THR A 3 -1.26 -16.14 13.41
C THR A 3 -1.66 -17.63 13.22
N PRO A 4 -2.96 -17.98 13.28
CA PRO A 4 -3.46 -19.08 12.45
C PRO A 4 -3.52 -18.61 10.99
N PRO A 5 -3.54 -19.52 10.00
CA PRO A 5 -3.53 -19.12 8.61
C PRO A 5 -4.73 -18.23 8.32
N ALA A 6 -4.49 -17.10 7.67
CA ALA A 6 -5.55 -16.26 7.15
C ALA A 6 -6.47 -17.02 6.18
N GLY A 7 -7.68 -16.49 5.96
CA GLY A 7 -8.75 -17.20 5.25
C GLY A 7 -9.40 -18.34 6.06
N MET A 8 -9.13 -18.47 7.36
CA MET A 8 -9.72 -19.50 8.23
C MET A 8 -10.60 -18.91 9.33
N SER A 9 -11.69 -19.60 9.65
CA SER A 9 -12.65 -19.22 10.70
C SER A 9 -12.21 -19.71 12.09
N SER A 10 -10.94 -19.53 12.43
CA SER A 10 -10.34 -20.04 13.68
C SER A 10 -10.68 -19.21 14.92
N TYR A 11 -11.06 -17.94 14.73
CA TYR A 11 -11.42 -17.01 15.81
C TYR A 11 -12.91 -17.00 16.16
N VAL A 12 -13.73 -17.79 15.46
CA VAL A 12 -15.16 -17.88 15.75
C VAL A 12 -15.38 -18.57 17.10
N PRO A 13 -16.44 -18.21 17.86
CA PRO A 13 -16.68 -18.82 19.16
C PRO A 13 -17.03 -20.32 19.01
N PRO A 14 -16.80 -21.15 20.05
CA PRO A 14 -17.00 -22.59 19.96
C PRO A 14 -18.41 -23.04 19.53
N TRP A 15 -19.44 -22.25 19.83
CA TRP A 15 -20.82 -22.55 19.42
C TRP A 15 -21.05 -22.32 17.92
N VAL A 16 -20.28 -21.45 17.27
CA VAL A 16 -20.24 -21.31 15.80
C VAL A 16 -19.40 -22.44 15.21
N ALA A 17 -18.21 -22.68 15.75
CA ALA A 17 -17.26 -23.65 15.21
C ALA A 17 -17.76 -25.11 15.18
N LYS A 18 -18.66 -25.47 16.13
CA LYS A 18 -19.17 -26.83 16.33
C LYS A 18 -20.54 -27.09 15.69
N ASP A 19 -21.33 -26.04 15.44
CA ASP A 19 -22.67 -26.16 14.86
C ASP A 19 -22.58 -26.08 13.33
N THR A 20 -22.12 -27.16 12.70
CA THR A 20 -21.87 -27.20 11.25
C THR A 20 -23.13 -27.22 10.41
N ASP A 21 -24.29 -27.51 11.01
CA ASP A 21 -25.57 -27.44 10.32
C ASP A 21 -26.01 -25.98 10.17
N ARG A 22 -25.81 -25.17 11.21
CA ARG A 22 -26.11 -23.73 11.20
C ARG A 22 -25.01 -22.89 10.55
N PHE A 23 -23.75 -23.30 10.70
CA PHE A 23 -22.55 -22.65 10.18
C PHE A 23 -21.73 -23.65 9.36
N PRO A 24 -22.18 -23.99 8.14
CA PRO A 24 -21.51 -24.95 7.29
C PRO A 24 -20.13 -24.45 6.90
N ARG A 25 -19.20 -25.39 6.69
CA ARG A 25 -17.84 -25.12 6.23
C ARG A 25 -17.76 -25.20 4.72
N MET A 26 -16.83 -24.45 4.13
CA MET A 26 -16.47 -24.58 2.73
C MET A 26 -15.85 -25.95 2.47
N LEU A 27 -16.06 -26.46 1.25
CA LEU A 27 -15.38 -27.64 0.74
C LEU A 27 -14.35 -27.22 -0.31
N ARG A 28 -13.20 -27.90 -0.34
CA ARG A 28 -12.21 -27.80 -1.43
C ARG A 28 -12.13 -29.11 -2.20
N ARG A 29 -11.63 -29.06 -3.43
CA ARG A 29 -11.27 -30.24 -4.20
C ARG A 29 -9.77 -30.48 -4.17
N GLU A 30 -9.35 -31.59 -3.58
CA GLU A 30 -7.95 -32.04 -3.53
C GLU A 30 -7.87 -33.47 -4.07
N ASP A 31 -7.00 -33.71 -5.06
CA ASP A 31 -6.84 -35.01 -5.74
C ASP A 31 -8.18 -35.65 -6.18
N GLY A 32 -9.10 -34.82 -6.67
CA GLY A 32 -10.43 -35.23 -7.14
C GLY A 32 -11.46 -35.52 -6.03
N LYS A 33 -11.09 -35.41 -4.76
CA LYS A 33 -11.97 -35.62 -3.60
C LYS A 33 -12.38 -34.29 -2.97
N LEU A 34 -13.56 -34.28 -2.36
CA LEU A 34 -14.01 -33.13 -1.57
C LEU A 34 -13.48 -33.24 -0.14
N GLU A 35 -12.89 -32.15 0.35
CA GLU A 35 -12.39 -32.04 1.72
C GLU A 35 -12.98 -30.83 2.42
N VAL A 36 -13.24 -30.96 3.72
CA VAL A 36 -13.73 -29.87 4.56
C VAL A 36 -12.58 -28.94 4.92
N VAL A 37 -12.76 -27.64 4.70
CA VAL A 37 -11.77 -26.61 5.06
C VAL A 37 -12.15 -25.95 6.38
N ASN A 38 -11.15 -25.44 7.11
CA ASN A 38 -11.38 -24.65 8.32
C ASN A 38 -11.85 -23.21 8.00
N ALA A 39 -12.83 -23.06 7.10
CA ALA A 39 -13.45 -21.79 6.71
C ALA A 39 -14.97 -21.99 6.63
N LEU A 40 -15.75 -21.06 7.18
CA LEU A 40 -17.20 -21.06 7.06
C LEU A 40 -17.60 -20.71 5.63
N SER A 41 -18.65 -21.35 5.11
CA SER A 41 -19.21 -20.98 3.81
C SER A 41 -19.85 -19.59 3.88
N VAL A 42 -19.55 -18.74 2.90
CA VAL A 42 -20.09 -17.37 2.80
C VAL A 42 -21.43 -17.32 2.07
N VAL A 43 -21.86 -18.46 1.49
CA VAL A 43 -23.08 -18.57 0.71
C VAL A 43 -24.15 -19.43 1.37
N ALA A 44 -23.86 -20.02 2.54
CA ALA A 44 -24.75 -20.92 3.23
C ALA A 44 -24.74 -20.72 4.76
N GLY A 45 -25.86 -21.05 5.40
CA GLY A 45 -26.04 -20.93 6.85
C GLY A 45 -26.23 -19.49 7.33
N GLU A 46 -25.95 -19.27 8.62
CA GLU A 46 -26.22 -18.00 9.32
C GLU A 46 -24.97 -17.18 9.65
N GLY A 47 -23.82 -17.48 9.04
CA GLY A 47 -22.52 -16.87 9.35
C GLY A 47 -22.58 -15.33 9.39
N ALA A 48 -22.96 -14.72 8.26
CA ALA A 48 -23.01 -13.26 8.13
C ALA A 48 -23.97 -12.60 9.12
N LEU A 49 -25.11 -13.24 9.41
CA LEU A 49 -26.10 -12.71 10.36
C LEU A 49 -25.58 -12.76 11.81
N ALA A 50 -24.96 -13.87 12.20
CA ALA A 50 -24.38 -14.02 13.53
C ALA A 50 -23.21 -13.05 13.74
N ASP A 51 -22.38 -12.89 12.72
CA ASP A 51 -21.22 -12.00 12.70
C ASP A 51 -21.63 -10.53 12.78
N ALA A 52 -22.54 -10.09 11.90
CA ALA A 52 -23.08 -8.73 11.89
C ALA A 52 -23.71 -8.35 13.25
N LYS A 53 -24.37 -9.30 13.92
CA LYS A 53 -24.90 -9.09 15.28
C LYS A 53 -23.79 -8.86 16.30
N ALA A 54 -22.71 -9.64 16.26
CA ALA A 54 -21.58 -9.49 17.16
C ALA A 54 -20.82 -8.19 16.89
N PHE A 55 -20.55 -7.88 15.62
CA PHE A 55 -19.88 -6.64 15.22
C PHE A 55 -20.69 -5.39 15.57
N LYS A 56 -22.01 -5.39 15.34
CA LYS A 56 -22.90 -4.30 15.78
C LYS A 56 -22.82 -4.08 17.29
N ALA A 57 -22.72 -5.15 18.09
CA ALA A 57 -22.56 -5.03 19.54
C ALA A 57 -21.19 -4.44 19.93
N LEU A 58 -20.11 -4.82 19.25
CA LEU A 58 -18.78 -4.21 19.42
C LEU A 58 -18.81 -2.71 19.12
N MET A 59 -19.36 -2.32 17.97
CA MET A 59 -19.44 -0.93 17.55
C MET A 59 -20.32 -0.10 18.50
N ASN A 60 -21.43 -0.65 18.99
CA ASN A 60 -22.24 -0.03 20.03
C ASN A 60 -21.48 0.15 21.35
N HIS A 61 -20.66 -0.84 21.73
CA HIS A 61 -19.83 -0.72 22.93
C HIS A 61 -18.81 0.41 22.78
N LEU A 62 -18.10 0.49 21.64
CA LEU A 62 -17.16 1.58 21.35
C LEU A 62 -17.84 2.95 21.41
N LEU A 63 -19.04 3.09 20.83
CA LEU A 63 -19.82 4.33 20.91
C LEU A 63 -20.10 4.74 22.36
N GLN A 64 -20.33 3.79 23.27
CA GLN A 64 -20.63 4.08 24.66
C GLN A 64 -19.38 4.48 25.46
N VAL A 65 -18.25 3.81 25.23
CA VAL A 65 -17.07 3.91 26.11
C VAL A 65 -15.94 4.79 25.56
N ASP A 66 -15.84 4.99 24.25
CA ASP A 66 -14.71 5.67 23.60
C ASP A 66 -15.10 7.03 23.00
N GLN A 67 -15.64 7.92 23.85
CA GLN A 67 -15.99 9.29 23.44
C GLN A 67 -14.78 10.10 22.95
N GLN A 68 -13.56 9.69 23.31
CA GLN A 68 -12.31 10.37 22.97
C GLN A 68 -11.78 9.99 21.58
N ARG A 69 -12.40 8.99 20.91
CA ARG A 69 -11.94 8.43 19.63
C ARG A 69 -10.50 7.91 19.71
N THR A 70 -10.25 7.11 20.74
CA THR A 70 -9.01 6.32 20.86
C THR A 70 -8.93 5.33 19.70
N VAL A 71 -10.04 4.68 19.37
CA VAL A 71 -10.22 3.87 18.16
C VAL A 71 -10.57 4.82 17.01
N ILE A 72 -9.69 4.90 16.02
CA ILE A 72 -9.83 5.82 14.88
C ILE A 72 -10.33 5.12 13.60
N MET A 73 -10.22 3.79 13.52
CA MET A 73 -10.71 2.95 12.42
C MET A 73 -10.85 1.51 12.91
N VAL A 74 -11.64 0.69 12.22
CA VAL A 74 -11.84 -0.72 12.54
C VAL A 74 -11.69 -1.56 11.26
N GLN A 75 -10.87 -2.61 11.34
CA GLN A 75 -10.81 -3.62 10.29
C GLN A 75 -12.00 -4.58 10.44
N VAL A 76 -12.74 -4.81 9.36
CA VAL A 76 -13.82 -5.79 9.28
C VAL A 76 -13.25 -7.04 8.64
N GLU A 77 -13.32 -8.15 9.36
CA GLU A 77 -12.60 -9.40 9.06
C GLU A 77 -11.07 -9.27 8.99
N ASN A 78 -10.39 -10.36 8.60
CA ASN A 78 -8.95 -10.38 8.36
C ASN A 78 -8.60 -11.36 7.22
N GLU A 79 -8.01 -10.84 6.14
CA GLU A 79 -7.49 -11.61 5.00
C GLU A 79 -8.46 -12.71 4.54
N VAL A 80 -9.69 -12.29 4.21
CA VAL A 80 -10.77 -13.20 3.80
C VAL A 80 -10.47 -13.89 2.47
N GLY A 81 -11.03 -15.09 2.30
CA GLY A 81 -10.90 -15.87 1.07
C GLY A 81 -10.79 -17.37 1.37
N LEU A 82 -10.67 -18.18 0.32
CA LEU A 82 -10.47 -19.63 0.42
C LEU A 82 -9.04 -20.02 0.02
N LEU A 83 -8.35 -20.76 0.89
CA LEU A 83 -7.06 -21.38 0.59
C LEU A 83 -7.23 -22.85 0.17
N GLY A 84 -6.40 -23.27 -0.78
CA GLY A 84 -6.32 -24.65 -1.28
C GLY A 84 -7.29 -25.00 -2.41
N ASP A 85 -8.16 -24.07 -2.84
CA ASP A 85 -9.00 -24.18 -4.03
C ASP A 85 -9.47 -22.77 -4.44
N SER A 86 -9.92 -22.60 -5.69
CA SER A 86 -10.39 -21.34 -6.23
C SER A 86 -11.81 -20.98 -5.77
N ARG A 87 -12.63 -21.94 -5.33
CA ARG A 87 -14.02 -21.71 -4.88
C ARG A 87 -14.49 -22.75 -3.89
N ASP A 88 -15.46 -22.38 -3.04
CA ASP A 88 -16.23 -23.34 -2.24
C ASP A 88 -16.94 -24.36 -3.15
N ARG A 89 -16.61 -25.64 -2.98
CA ARG A 89 -17.16 -26.78 -3.72
C ARG A 89 -18.35 -27.44 -3.00
N SER A 90 -18.92 -26.76 -1.99
CA SER A 90 -20.15 -27.21 -1.33
C SER A 90 -21.33 -27.23 -2.31
N ALA A 91 -22.31 -28.10 -2.06
CA ALA A 91 -23.50 -28.20 -2.92
C ALA A 91 -24.28 -26.88 -3.02
N ALA A 92 -24.26 -26.07 -1.95
CA ALA A 92 -24.87 -24.74 -1.95
C ALA A 92 -24.13 -23.78 -2.90
N ALA A 93 -22.80 -23.75 -2.83
CA ALA A 93 -21.96 -22.93 -3.70
C ALA A 93 -22.05 -23.37 -5.17
N ASP A 94 -21.96 -24.67 -5.45
CA ASP A 94 -22.15 -25.21 -6.81
C ASP A 94 -23.55 -24.92 -7.35
N GLY A 95 -24.58 -24.97 -6.50
CA GLY A 95 -25.94 -24.58 -6.87
C GLY A 95 -25.99 -23.12 -7.36
N LEU A 96 -25.42 -22.18 -6.61
CA LEU A 96 -25.39 -20.76 -6.98
C LEU A 96 -24.52 -20.49 -8.21
N PHE A 97 -23.37 -21.16 -8.31
CA PHE A 97 -22.47 -21.04 -9.45
C PHE A 97 -23.13 -21.49 -10.76
N ASN A 98 -24.04 -22.46 -10.69
CA ASN A 98 -24.79 -22.96 -11.85
C ASN A 98 -26.11 -22.20 -12.12
N LEU A 99 -26.71 -21.58 -11.10
CA LEU A 99 -28.02 -20.90 -11.23
C LEU A 99 -27.94 -19.64 -12.11
N GLY A 100 -26.81 -18.95 -12.09
CA GLY A 100 -26.50 -17.84 -12.99
C GLY A 100 -25.83 -16.65 -12.31
N VAL A 101 -25.28 -15.75 -13.13
CA VAL A 101 -24.62 -14.52 -12.64
C VAL A 101 -25.68 -13.48 -12.27
N PRO A 102 -25.62 -12.85 -11.08
CA PRO A 102 -26.57 -11.80 -10.71
C PRO A 102 -26.53 -10.60 -11.66
N ASP A 103 -27.71 -10.15 -12.12
CA ASP A 103 -27.84 -9.02 -13.06
C ASP A 103 -27.11 -7.76 -12.59
N LYS A 104 -27.17 -7.47 -11.28
CA LYS A 104 -26.46 -6.33 -10.70
C LYS A 104 -24.95 -6.36 -10.93
N LEU A 105 -24.33 -7.54 -10.93
CA LEU A 105 -22.90 -7.68 -11.22
C LEU A 105 -22.62 -7.45 -12.70
N LEU A 106 -23.45 -8.01 -13.59
CA LEU A 106 -23.30 -7.82 -15.04
C LEU A 106 -23.50 -6.35 -15.44
N ASP A 107 -24.51 -5.70 -14.88
CA ASP A 107 -24.80 -4.29 -15.14
C ASP A 107 -23.67 -3.38 -14.64
N PHE A 108 -23.13 -3.67 -13.45
CA PHE A 108 -21.94 -2.99 -12.93
C PHE A 108 -20.74 -3.16 -13.87
N LEU A 109 -20.37 -4.40 -14.21
CA LEU A 109 -19.21 -4.68 -15.06
C LEU A 109 -19.38 -4.06 -16.46
N ARG A 110 -20.60 -4.01 -17.00
CA ARG A 110 -20.91 -3.37 -18.28
C ARG A 110 -20.79 -1.85 -18.21
N SER A 111 -21.42 -1.23 -17.21
CA SER A 111 -21.48 0.24 -17.10
C SER A 111 -20.15 0.87 -16.70
N GLU A 112 -19.35 0.15 -15.91
CA GLU A 112 -18.09 0.66 -15.38
C GLU A 112 -16.85 0.13 -16.12
N TRP A 113 -17.01 -0.66 -17.19
CA TRP A 113 -15.91 -1.38 -17.85
C TRP A 113 -14.64 -0.53 -18.05
N ASP A 114 -14.78 0.67 -18.61
CA ASP A 114 -13.64 1.54 -18.90
C ASP A 114 -12.93 2.04 -17.64
N SER A 115 -13.67 2.20 -16.53
CA SER A 115 -13.19 2.66 -15.24
C SER A 115 -12.64 1.55 -14.34
N LEU A 116 -12.92 0.28 -14.67
CA LEU A 116 -12.39 -0.88 -13.93
C LEU A 116 -10.86 -0.91 -13.92
N HIS A 117 -10.34 -1.51 -12.85
CA HIS A 117 -8.93 -1.70 -12.59
C HIS A 117 -8.25 -2.39 -13.79
N PRO A 118 -7.06 -1.91 -14.23
CA PRO A 118 -6.37 -2.47 -15.38
C PRO A 118 -6.14 -3.99 -15.28
N THR A 119 -5.81 -4.49 -14.07
CA THR A 119 -5.63 -5.94 -13.84
C THR A 119 -6.90 -6.73 -14.11
N PHE A 120 -8.07 -6.21 -13.71
CA PHE A 120 -9.37 -6.85 -14.02
C PHE A 120 -9.54 -6.97 -15.52
N LYS A 121 -9.35 -5.87 -16.27
CA LYS A 121 -9.52 -5.85 -17.73
C LYS A 121 -8.57 -6.80 -18.46
N VAL A 122 -7.34 -6.96 -17.97
CA VAL A 122 -6.36 -7.90 -18.54
C VAL A 122 -6.82 -9.34 -18.32
N ILE A 123 -7.22 -9.71 -17.10
CA ILE A 123 -7.64 -11.09 -16.76
C ILE A 123 -8.94 -11.46 -17.47
N PHE A 124 -9.89 -10.53 -17.53
CA PHE A 124 -11.20 -10.75 -18.11
C PHE A 124 -11.35 -10.13 -19.51
N ALA A 125 -10.27 -10.00 -20.29
CA ALA A 125 -10.31 -9.32 -21.59
C ALA A 125 -11.39 -9.87 -22.55
N GLY A 126 -11.66 -11.18 -22.49
CA GLY A 126 -12.71 -11.84 -23.27
C GLY A 126 -14.14 -11.55 -22.81
N LEU A 127 -14.33 -11.01 -21.60
CA LEU A 127 -15.64 -10.69 -21.04
C LEU A 127 -16.26 -9.45 -21.68
N HIS A 128 -15.45 -8.49 -22.16
CA HIS A 128 -15.98 -7.24 -22.70
C HIS A 128 -16.97 -7.49 -23.85
N SER A 129 -16.64 -8.38 -24.77
CA SER A 129 -17.53 -8.73 -25.89
C SER A 129 -18.80 -9.45 -25.44
N VAL A 130 -18.72 -10.26 -24.38
CA VAL A 130 -19.86 -10.97 -23.78
C VAL A 130 -20.82 -9.98 -23.10
N LEU A 131 -20.31 -8.96 -22.42
CA LEU A 131 -21.12 -7.94 -21.73
C LEU A 131 -21.88 -7.01 -22.68
N GLN A 132 -21.41 -6.84 -23.92
CA GLN A 132 -22.03 -5.97 -24.94
C GLN A 132 -23.21 -6.62 -25.67
N VAL A 133 -23.44 -7.92 -25.48
CA VAL A 133 -24.64 -8.57 -26.00
C VAL A 133 -25.83 -8.17 -25.11
N PRO A 134 -26.91 -7.57 -25.67
CA PRO A 134 -28.10 -7.22 -24.89
C PRO A 134 -28.58 -8.43 -24.11
N ALA A 135 -29.06 -8.21 -22.88
CA ALA A 135 -29.49 -9.24 -21.92
C ALA A 135 -30.44 -10.28 -22.53
N ALA A 136 -29.87 -11.27 -23.21
CA ALA A 136 -30.54 -12.41 -23.79
C ALA A 136 -29.86 -13.67 -23.25
N SER A 137 -29.77 -13.75 -21.92
CA SER A 137 -29.96 -14.95 -21.08
C SER A 137 -29.46 -14.68 -19.66
N SER A 138 -30.32 -14.13 -18.81
CA SER A 138 -30.15 -14.00 -17.34
C SER A 138 -30.07 -15.35 -16.59
N ASN A 139 -29.80 -16.45 -17.31
CA ASN A 139 -29.74 -17.82 -16.81
C ASN A 139 -28.40 -18.52 -17.16
N ARG A 140 -27.40 -17.78 -17.68
CA ARG A 140 -26.07 -18.37 -17.91
C ARG A 140 -25.36 -18.52 -16.58
N SER A 141 -24.86 -19.72 -16.35
CA SER A 141 -23.97 -20.02 -15.23
C SER A 141 -22.73 -19.11 -15.22
N TRP A 142 -22.03 -19.09 -14.09
CA TRP A 142 -20.77 -18.38 -13.96
C TRP A 142 -19.72 -18.92 -14.95
N ALA A 143 -19.66 -20.24 -15.14
CA ALA A 143 -18.78 -20.88 -16.12
C ALA A 143 -19.10 -20.48 -17.57
N GLU A 144 -20.38 -20.39 -17.95
CA GLU A 144 -20.76 -19.97 -19.30
C GLU A 144 -20.50 -18.48 -19.57
N THR A 145 -20.54 -17.66 -18.52
CA THR A 145 -20.34 -16.20 -18.64
C THR A 145 -18.86 -15.81 -18.59
N PHE A 146 -18.11 -16.36 -17.64
CA PHE A 146 -16.73 -15.97 -17.33
C PHE A 146 -15.68 -17.03 -17.71
N GLY A 147 -16.12 -18.20 -18.18
CA GLY A 147 -15.30 -19.37 -18.47
C GLY A 147 -15.23 -20.33 -17.28
N ASP A 148 -15.00 -21.61 -17.58
CA ASP A 148 -14.80 -22.65 -16.55
C ASP A 148 -13.33 -22.69 -16.12
N ASN A 149 -12.94 -21.75 -15.26
CA ASN A 149 -11.56 -21.59 -14.80
C ASN A 149 -11.47 -20.95 -13.40
N ALA A 150 -10.27 -21.00 -12.80
CA ALA A 150 -10.02 -20.48 -11.45
C ALA A 150 -10.33 -18.97 -11.28
N ARG A 151 -10.30 -18.16 -12.35
CA ARG A 151 -10.59 -16.72 -12.30
C ARG A 151 -12.09 -16.43 -12.26
N ALA A 152 -12.90 -17.23 -12.95
CA ALA A 152 -14.35 -17.18 -12.78
C ALA A 152 -14.77 -17.62 -11.38
N ASP A 153 -14.13 -18.67 -10.85
CA ASP A 153 -14.26 -19.11 -9.47
C ASP A 153 -13.89 -18.00 -8.47
N GLU A 154 -12.76 -17.30 -8.67
CA GLU A 154 -12.33 -16.16 -7.85
C GLU A 154 -13.34 -15.01 -7.87
N LEU A 155 -13.88 -14.67 -9.05
CA LEU A 155 -14.88 -13.61 -9.19
C LEU A 155 -16.18 -13.94 -8.46
N PHE A 156 -16.63 -15.20 -8.52
CA PHE A 156 -17.76 -15.71 -7.73
C PHE A 156 -17.50 -15.56 -6.23
N MET A 157 -16.32 -16.00 -5.77
CA MET A 157 -15.96 -15.90 -4.35
C MET A 157 -15.89 -14.44 -3.91
N ALA A 158 -15.27 -13.56 -4.69
CA ALA A 158 -15.13 -12.14 -4.37
C ALA A 158 -16.49 -11.45 -4.26
N TYR A 159 -17.42 -11.74 -5.18
CA TYR A 159 -18.78 -11.22 -5.12
C TYR A 159 -19.47 -11.62 -3.80
N HIS A 160 -19.42 -12.89 -3.43
CA HIS A 160 -20.09 -13.38 -2.23
C HIS A 160 -19.41 -12.96 -0.92
N TYR A 161 -18.07 -12.89 -0.89
CA TYR A 161 -17.34 -12.32 0.25
C TYR A 161 -17.63 -10.82 0.42
N ALA A 162 -17.70 -10.05 -0.67
CA ALA A 162 -18.04 -8.62 -0.59
C ALA A 162 -19.43 -8.42 0.05
N HIS A 163 -20.44 -9.22 -0.33
CA HIS A 163 -21.76 -9.18 0.31
C HIS A 163 -21.75 -9.61 1.79
N TYR A 164 -20.99 -10.65 2.13
CA TYR A 164 -20.83 -11.08 3.53
C TYR A 164 -20.26 -9.93 4.36
N VAL A 165 -19.13 -9.36 3.94
CA VAL A 165 -18.45 -8.29 4.67
C VAL A 165 -19.28 -7.00 4.69
N GLU A 166 -20.00 -6.69 3.62
CA GLU A 166 -20.95 -5.58 3.59
C GLU A 166 -22.01 -5.71 4.68
N GLN A 167 -22.58 -6.90 4.86
CA GLN A 167 -23.60 -7.13 5.87
C GLN A 167 -23.06 -6.87 7.28
N VAL A 168 -21.81 -7.27 7.55
CA VAL A 168 -21.13 -7.01 8.83
C VAL A 168 -20.82 -5.52 8.99
N ALA A 169 -20.17 -4.92 8.00
CA ALA A 169 -19.76 -3.52 8.01
C ALA A 169 -20.96 -2.56 8.14
N ALA A 170 -22.03 -2.79 7.39
CA ALA A 170 -23.26 -2.00 7.42
C ALA A 170 -23.92 -2.03 8.81
N ALA A 171 -23.99 -3.20 9.44
CA ALA A 171 -24.57 -3.35 10.77
C ALA A 171 -23.79 -2.58 11.85
N GLY A 172 -22.46 -2.56 11.76
CA GLY A 172 -21.62 -1.75 12.64
C GLY A 172 -21.79 -0.24 12.40
N ARG A 173 -21.76 0.16 11.13
CA ARG A 173 -21.86 1.57 10.70
C ARG A 173 -23.20 2.22 11.06
N GLU A 174 -24.28 1.43 11.08
CA GLU A 174 -25.62 1.85 11.52
C GLU A 174 -25.59 2.41 12.96
N VAL A 175 -24.74 1.87 13.83
CA VAL A 175 -24.64 2.30 15.22
C VAL A 175 -23.52 3.32 15.43
N TYR A 176 -22.33 3.06 14.86
CA TYR A 176 -21.19 3.93 15.04
C TYR A 176 -20.36 4.06 13.77
N SER A 177 -20.40 5.24 13.16
CA SER A 177 -19.73 5.53 11.88
C SER A 177 -18.24 5.87 12.06
N LEU A 178 -17.45 4.92 12.56
CA LEU A 178 -15.99 4.96 12.40
C LEU A 178 -15.61 4.56 10.97
N PRO A 179 -14.45 4.99 10.45
CA PRO A 179 -13.88 4.44 9.24
C PRO A 179 -13.72 2.92 9.34
N LEU A 180 -14.24 2.20 8.36
CA LEU A 180 -14.14 0.74 8.25
C LEU A 180 -13.29 0.37 7.03
N TYR A 181 -12.49 -0.68 7.13
CA TYR A 181 -11.73 -1.22 6.00
C TYR A 181 -11.63 -2.75 6.14
N THR A 182 -11.26 -3.45 5.07
CA THR A 182 -10.77 -4.83 5.15
C THR A 182 -9.38 -4.89 4.54
N ASN A 183 -8.55 -5.80 5.05
CA ASN A 183 -7.23 -6.07 4.50
C ASN A 183 -7.26 -7.19 3.45
N ALA A 184 -6.15 -7.32 2.72
CA ALA A 184 -5.99 -8.21 1.59
C ALA A 184 -4.67 -8.97 1.72
N TRP A 185 -4.74 -10.29 1.84
CA TRP A 185 -3.61 -11.14 1.52
C TRP A 185 -3.39 -11.08 0.01
N ILE A 186 -2.40 -10.29 -0.41
CA ILE A 186 -2.15 -10.05 -1.82
C ILE A 186 -1.51 -11.27 -2.51
N PRO A 187 -1.81 -11.50 -3.80
CA PRO A 187 -1.06 -12.45 -4.59
C PRO A 187 0.40 -11.99 -4.69
N MET A 188 1.32 -12.95 -4.71
CA MET A 188 2.71 -12.67 -5.07
C MET A 188 2.79 -12.34 -6.55
N PRO A 189 3.73 -11.46 -6.93
CA PRO A 189 3.55 -10.66 -8.12
C PRO A 189 3.62 -11.46 -9.41
N PHE A 190 2.57 -11.26 -10.22
CA PHE A 190 2.60 -10.72 -11.58
C PHE A 190 3.76 -11.18 -12.48
N GLU A 191 3.45 -11.68 -13.69
CA GLU A 191 4.42 -12.13 -14.70
C GLU A 191 5.69 -11.24 -14.76
N GLY A 192 6.85 -11.85 -14.51
CA GLY A 192 8.16 -11.22 -14.69
C GLY A 192 9.02 -11.03 -13.44
N ASP A 193 8.51 -11.30 -12.23
CA ASP A 193 9.30 -11.13 -11.00
C ASP A 193 10.28 -12.31 -10.78
N SER A 194 11.54 -11.98 -10.47
CA SER A 194 12.57 -12.97 -10.18
C SER A 194 12.33 -13.57 -8.80
N VAL A 195 11.98 -14.86 -8.77
CA VAL A 195 11.63 -15.61 -7.56
C VAL A 195 12.82 -15.73 -6.63
N GLY A 196 12.84 -14.93 -5.56
CA GLY A 196 13.62 -15.19 -4.36
C GLY A 196 12.70 -15.77 -3.29
N GLU A 197 12.69 -17.09 -3.16
CA GLU A 197 12.03 -17.91 -2.12
C GLU A 197 10.56 -17.59 -1.82
N SER A 198 9.65 -18.42 -2.35
CA SER A 198 8.26 -18.48 -1.88
C SER A 198 8.24 -18.83 -0.39
N THR A 199 7.98 -17.85 0.46
CA THR A 199 7.66 -18.11 1.87
C THR A 199 6.18 -18.46 2.01
N ILE A 200 5.76 -19.14 3.08
CA ILE A 200 4.34 -19.49 3.32
C ILE A 200 3.44 -18.24 3.37
N ALA A 201 4.00 -17.05 3.64
CA ALA A 201 3.28 -15.77 3.64
C ALA A 201 3.11 -15.16 2.23
N SER A 202 3.68 -15.78 1.22
CA SER A 202 3.76 -15.30 -0.15
C SER A 202 2.73 -16.09 -0.98
N GLY A 203 1.48 -15.62 -1.03
CA GLY A 203 0.29 -16.37 -1.50
C GLY A 203 0.25 -16.81 -2.97
N GLY A 204 1.37 -17.11 -3.63
CA GLY A 204 1.38 -17.61 -5.01
C GLY A 204 0.72 -16.67 -6.03
N GLY A 205 0.48 -17.18 -7.24
CA GLY A 205 -0.06 -16.44 -8.38
C GLY A 205 -1.49 -16.84 -8.79
N GLN A 206 -1.98 -18.00 -8.34
CA GLN A 206 -3.31 -18.52 -8.70
C GLN A 206 -4.30 -18.45 -7.53
N PRO A 207 -5.61 -18.23 -7.79
CA PRO A 207 -6.63 -18.29 -6.74
C PRO A 207 -6.60 -19.63 -6.01
N GLY A 208 -6.56 -19.58 -4.68
CA GLY A 208 -6.39 -20.76 -3.82
C GLY A 208 -4.95 -20.94 -3.32
N GLU A 209 -3.94 -20.42 -4.02
CA GLU A 209 -2.58 -20.24 -3.46
C GLU A 209 -2.55 -19.02 -2.52
N TYR A 210 -3.29 -17.97 -2.87
CA TYR A 210 -3.74 -16.90 -1.97
C TYR A 210 -5.23 -17.11 -1.68
N PRO A 211 -5.78 -16.52 -0.61
CA PRO A 211 -7.19 -16.64 -0.28
C PRO A 211 -8.10 -16.16 -1.43
N SER A 212 -8.68 -17.11 -2.17
CA SER A 212 -9.55 -16.82 -3.31
C SER A 212 -10.81 -16.09 -2.84
N GLY A 213 -11.09 -14.95 -3.47
CA GLY A 213 -12.20 -14.06 -3.12
C GLY A 213 -11.84 -12.87 -2.25
N GLY A 214 -10.62 -12.81 -1.69
CA GLY A 214 -10.12 -11.60 -1.02
C GLY A 214 -10.08 -10.38 -1.96
N PRO A 215 -9.97 -9.15 -1.44
CA PRO A 215 -9.95 -7.91 -2.23
C PRO A 215 -8.63 -7.69 -2.97
N THR A 216 -8.26 -8.61 -3.86
CA THR A 216 -7.04 -8.55 -4.68
C THR A 216 -7.21 -7.61 -5.89
N PRO A 217 -6.12 -7.11 -6.52
CA PRO A 217 -6.21 -6.20 -7.67
C PRO A 217 -7.02 -6.70 -8.87
N SER A 218 -7.24 -8.00 -8.99
CA SER A 218 -8.10 -8.61 -10.03
C SER A 218 -9.59 -8.44 -9.76
N VAL A 219 -10.01 -8.13 -8.53
CA VAL A 219 -11.42 -8.05 -8.12
C VAL A 219 -11.74 -6.86 -7.20
N LEU A 220 -10.81 -5.89 -7.04
CA LEU A 220 -10.99 -4.68 -6.21
C LEU A 220 -12.31 -3.94 -6.49
N ASP A 221 -12.67 -3.76 -7.76
CA ASP A 221 -13.88 -3.01 -8.13
C ASP A 221 -15.18 -3.71 -7.74
N VAL A 222 -15.18 -5.04 -7.70
CA VAL A 222 -16.30 -5.82 -7.18
C VAL A 222 -16.48 -5.52 -5.69
N TRP A 223 -15.39 -5.50 -4.93
CA TRP A 223 -15.41 -5.14 -3.52
C TRP A 223 -15.88 -3.70 -3.30
N PHE A 224 -15.40 -2.72 -4.08
CA PHE A 224 -15.88 -1.34 -3.97
C PHE A 224 -17.38 -1.21 -4.20
N ASN A 225 -17.91 -1.95 -5.17
CA ASN A 225 -19.32 -1.84 -5.55
C ASN A 225 -20.25 -2.60 -4.59
N PHE A 226 -19.82 -3.77 -4.10
CA PHE A 226 -20.67 -4.66 -3.31
C PHE A 226 -20.38 -4.65 -1.82
N ALA A 227 -19.36 -3.90 -1.36
CA ALA A 227 -19.12 -3.59 0.05
C ALA A 227 -18.98 -2.06 0.33
N PRO A 228 -19.98 -1.24 -0.03
CA PRO A 228 -19.92 0.22 0.07
C PRO A 228 -19.86 0.78 1.51
N SER A 229 -20.12 -0.04 2.52
CA SER A 229 -19.97 0.38 3.92
C SER A 229 -18.50 0.48 4.34
N LEU A 230 -17.58 -0.19 3.63
CA LEU A 230 -16.13 -0.02 3.77
C LEU A 230 -15.67 1.31 3.14
N ASN A 231 -14.74 1.98 3.79
CA ASN A 231 -14.17 3.24 3.32
C ASN A 231 -13.01 3.03 2.33
N PHE A 232 -12.26 1.95 2.47
CA PHE A 232 -11.15 1.58 1.59
C PHE A 232 -10.79 0.09 1.77
N LEU A 233 -9.99 -0.42 0.84
CA LEU A 233 -9.44 -1.78 0.83
C LEU A 233 -7.91 -1.66 0.99
N ALA A 234 -7.33 -2.47 1.86
CA ALA A 234 -5.97 -2.27 2.31
C ALA A 234 -5.06 -3.49 2.00
N PRO A 235 -3.88 -3.31 1.40
CA PRO A 235 -2.98 -4.43 1.11
C PRO A 235 -2.08 -4.80 2.28
N ASP A 236 -1.91 -6.11 2.51
CA ASP A 236 -0.86 -6.65 3.37
C ASP A 236 0.40 -6.93 2.54
N ILE A 237 1.48 -6.20 2.80
CA ILE A 237 2.66 -6.17 1.91
C ILE A 237 3.88 -6.79 2.58
N TYR A 238 4.01 -8.11 2.45
CA TYR A 238 5.16 -8.86 2.98
C TYR A 238 6.28 -9.11 1.96
N ALA A 239 5.96 -9.05 0.67
CA ALA A 239 6.91 -9.24 -0.43
C ALA A 239 6.34 -8.70 -1.76
N GLY A 240 7.15 -8.78 -2.83
CA GLY A 240 6.81 -8.30 -4.16
C GLY A 240 7.20 -6.84 -4.44
N ASP A 241 6.89 -6.35 -5.64
CA ASP A 241 7.11 -4.96 -6.02
C ASP A 241 6.17 -4.03 -5.25
N TYR A 242 6.72 -3.38 -4.22
CA TYR A 242 5.99 -2.48 -3.33
C TYR A 242 5.26 -1.38 -4.11
N GLY A 243 5.93 -0.70 -5.04
CA GLY A 243 5.36 0.41 -5.79
C GLY A 243 4.19 -0.02 -6.68
N ARG A 244 4.26 -1.21 -7.29
CA ARG A 244 3.12 -1.78 -8.04
C ARG A 244 1.91 -2.03 -7.14
N VAL A 245 2.12 -2.54 -5.93
CA VAL A 245 1.04 -2.76 -4.96
C VAL A 245 0.43 -1.43 -4.52
N LEU A 246 1.26 -0.42 -4.17
CA LEU A 246 0.75 0.91 -3.82
C LEU A 246 -0.09 1.51 -4.95
N SER A 247 0.36 1.38 -6.20
CA SER A 247 -0.37 1.86 -7.37
C SER A 247 -1.71 1.14 -7.56
N ALA A 248 -1.73 -0.19 -7.45
CA ALA A 248 -2.95 -0.99 -7.56
C ALA A 248 -3.97 -0.62 -6.48
N TYR A 249 -3.54 -0.42 -5.24
CA TYR A 249 -4.43 -0.06 -4.12
C TYR A 249 -4.67 1.45 -4.01
N SER A 250 -4.03 2.30 -4.82
CA SER A 250 -4.41 3.71 -4.98
C SER A 250 -5.46 3.90 -6.08
N HIS A 251 -5.97 2.81 -6.66
CA HIS A 251 -7.01 2.84 -7.67
C HIS A 251 -8.22 3.66 -7.22
N ARG A 252 -8.80 4.40 -8.17
CA ARG A 252 -9.93 5.32 -7.94
C ARG A 252 -9.68 6.39 -6.86
N GLY A 253 -8.43 6.62 -6.48
CA GLY A 253 -8.08 7.59 -5.45
C GLY A 253 -8.60 7.21 -4.06
N GLN A 254 -8.85 5.91 -3.79
CA GLN A 254 -9.18 5.46 -2.44
C GLN A 254 -8.05 5.81 -1.46
N ALA A 255 -8.36 5.85 -0.17
CA ALA A 255 -7.34 5.97 0.85
C ALA A 255 -6.42 4.74 0.82
N LEU A 256 -5.11 4.96 0.89
CA LEU A 256 -4.12 3.89 0.98
C LEU A 256 -3.69 3.71 2.43
N PHE A 257 -3.69 2.47 2.92
CA PHE A 257 -3.21 2.11 4.25
C PHE A 257 -2.56 0.74 4.16
N ILE A 258 -1.39 0.56 4.78
CA ILE A 258 -0.67 -0.72 4.80
C ILE A 258 -0.80 -1.30 6.22
N PRO A 259 -1.89 -2.01 6.54
CA PRO A 259 -2.16 -2.53 7.88
C PRO A 259 -1.16 -3.60 8.30
N GLU A 260 -0.59 -4.33 7.34
CA GLU A 260 0.48 -5.29 7.61
C GLU A 260 1.62 -5.19 6.60
N GLN A 261 2.84 -5.37 7.10
CA GLN A 261 4.05 -5.52 6.32
C GLN A 261 5.16 -6.13 7.19
N ARG A 262 6.31 -6.44 6.57
CA ARG A 262 7.50 -6.88 7.32
C ARG A 262 7.89 -5.86 8.38
N ARG A 263 8.48 -6.34 9.46
CA ARG A 263 8.97 -5.52 10.59
C ARG A 263 10.47 -5.19 10.53
N ASP A 264 11.12 -5.52 9.43
CA ASP A 264 12.55 -5.29 9.21
C ASP A 264 12.81 -4.03 8.35
N GLU A 265 14.09 -3.76 8.10
CA GLU A 265 14.55 -2.57 7.39
C GLU A 265 13.98 -2.48 5.96
N TYR A 266 13.67 -3.61 5.32
CA TYR A 266 13.13 -3.67 3.97
C TYR A 266 11.82 -2.87 3.86
N SER A 267 10.86 -3.15 4.75
CA SER A 267 9.55 -2.47 4.77
C SER A 267 9.63 -1.09 5.47
N ALA A 268 10.51 -0.93 6.45
CA ALA A 268 10.72 0.37 7.12
C ALA A 268 11.14 1.48 6.14
N ARG A 269 11.99 1.15 5.15
CA ARG A 269 12.39 2.08 4.08
C ARG A 269 11.27 2.36 3.08
N ARG A 270 10.54 1.32 2.67
CA ARG A 270 9.47 1.40 1.66
C ARG A 270 8.28 2.27 2.07
N MET A 271 8.00 2.34 3.37
CA MET A 271 6.97 3.23 3.91
C MET A 271 7.15 4.70 3.49
N TRP A 272 8.37 5.15 3.19
CA TRP A 272 8.62 6.53 2.76
C TRP A 272 8.01 6.82 1.39
N GLU A 273 8.05 5.87 0.45
CA GLU A 273 7.31 5.95 -0.81
C GLU A 273 5.81 5.94 -0.57
N ALA A 274 5.30 5.02 0.26
CA ALA A 274 3.87 4.95 0.58
C ALA A 274 3.34 6.28 1.11
N ILE A 275 4.02 6.90 2.06
CA ILE A 275 3.61 8.16 2.68
C ILE A 275 3.76 9.34 1.72
N GLY A 276 4.90 9.46 1.04
CA GLY A 276 5.26 10.66 0.30
C GLY A 276 4.84 10.69 -1.16
N ALA A 277 4.75 9.53 -1.84
CA ALA A 277 4.35 9.45 -3.24
C ALA A 277 2.87 9.06 -3.42
N TYR A 278 2.32 8.26 -2.52
CA TYR A 278 0.94 7.75 -2.61
C TYR A 278 0.00 8.30 -1.53
N GLY A 279 0.52 9.08 -0.56
CA GLY A 279 -0.30 9.65 0.49
C GLY A 279 -0.95 8.58 1.37
N ALA A 280 -0.23 7.51 1.71
CA ALA A 280 -0.72 6.50 2.64
C ALA A 280 -1.06 7.11 4.01
N LEU A 281 -2.15 6.64 4.62
CA LEU A 281 -2.57 7.02 5.98
C LEU A 281 -1.58 6.52 7.04
N GLY A 282 -0.94 5.38 6.77
CA GLY A 282 0.04 4.75 7.63
C GLY A 282 0.56 3.45 7.00
N ALA A 283 1.64 2.93 7.58
CA ALA A 283 2.16 1.60 7.27
C ALA A 283 2.60 0.94 8.57
N CYS A 284 2.14 -0.28 8.82
CA CYS A 284 2.15 -0.93 10.14
C CYS A 284 2.94 -2.25 10.08
N PRO A 285 4.11 -2.35 10.75
CA PRO A 285 4.85 -3.61 10.81
C PRO A 285 4.11 -4.63 11.66
N PHE A 286 3.90 -5.82 11.10
CA PHE A 286 3.24 -6.90 11.82
C PHE A 286 4.16 -7.51 12.89
N GLY A 287 3.57 -7.92 14.02
CA GLY A 287 4.28 -8.61 15.11
C GLY A 287 5.33 -7.74 15.81
N ILE A 288 5.08 -6.43 15.96
CA ILE A 288 6.06 -5.51 16.57
C ILE A 288 6.32 -5.79 18.07
N ASP A 289 5.40 -6.48 18.75
CA ASP A 289 5.48 -6.83 20.17
C ASP A 289 6.62 -7.80 20.53
N SER A 290 7.22 -8.47 19.54
CA SER A 290 8.31 -9.41 19.77
C SER A 290 9.70 -8.78 19.69
N LEU A 291 9.80 -7.45 19.58
CA LEU A 291 11.06 -6.70 19.47
C LEU A 291 11.13 -5.62 20.55
N SER A 292 12.33 -5.35 21.06
CA SER A 292 12.56 -4.11 21.82
C SER A 292 12.61 -2.90 20.86
N VAL A 293 12.41 -1.69 21.41
CA VAL A 293 12.49 -0.45 20.62
C VAL A 293 13.86 -0.29 19.95
N SER A 294 14.95 -0.70 20.60
CA SER A 294 16.31 -0.63 20.05
C SER A 294 16.57 -1.62 18.91
N GLU A 295 15.83 -2.73 18.87
CA GLU A 295 15.93 -3.76 17.81
C GLU A 295 14.99 -3.47 16.64
N SER A 296 13.98 -2.62 16.84
CA SER A 296 13.01 -2.27 15.81
C SER A 296 13.63 -1.38 14.73
N ALA A 297 13.66 -1.88 13.49
CA ALA A 297 14.02 -1.09 12.31
C ALA A 297 13.17 0.19 12.21
N PHE A 298 11.88 0.11 12.58
CA PHE A 298 10.93 1.21 12.47
C PHE A 298 11.18 2.36 13.46
N ALA A 299 11.88 2.13 14.58
CA ALA A 299 12.06 3.13 15.61
C ALA A 299 12.69 4.42 15.06
N ARG A 300 13.76 4.30 14.26
CA ARG A 300 14.41 5.47 13.63
C ARG A 300 13.48 6.19 12.66
N HIS A 301 12.78 5.44 11.82
CA HIS A 301 11.91 6.01 10.79
C HIS A 301 10.69 6.72 11.40
N TYR A 302 10.02 6.10 12.37
CA TYR A 302 8.90 6.71 13.07
C TYR A 302 9.31 7.90 13.93
N ASN A 303 10.46 7.85 14.61
CA ASN A 303 10.95 9.02 15.35
C ASN A 303 11.17 10.21 14.40
N LEU A 304 11.77 9.98 13.23
CA LEU A 304 11.95 11.03 12.23
C LEU A 304 10.60 11.53 11.70
N LEU A 305 9.71 10.65 11.22
CA LEU A 305 8.39 11.01 10.71
C LEU A 305 7.54 11.74 11.75
N ALA A 306 7.54 11.31 13.01
CA ALA A 306 6.84 11.97 14.10
C ALA A 306 7.34 13.40 14.30
N SER A 307 8.66 13.61 14.24
CA SER A 307 9.28 14.93 14.40
C SER A 307 8.88 15.91 13.28
N VAL A 308 8.62 15.41 12.06
CA VAL A 308 8.24 16.24 10.90
C VAL A 308 6.75 16.13 10.52
N SER A 309 5.93 15.46 11.33
CA SER A 309 4.55 15.09 10.99
C SER A 309 3.68 16.26 10.55
N THR A 310 3.77 17.42 11.20
CA THR A 310 3.04 18.63 10.81
C THR A 310 3.51 19.20 9.46
N VAL A 311 4.79 19.10 9.13
CA VAL A 311 5.29 19.53 7.80
C VAL A 311 4.75 18.59 6.72
N VAL A 312 4.83 17.28 6.94
CA VAL A 312 4.35 16.26 6.00
C VAL A 312 2.84 16.37 5.77
N THR A 313 2.05 16.50 6.83
CA THR A 313 0.58 16.61 6.72
C THR A 313 0.14 17.89 6.03
N ARG A 314 0.82 19.03 6.24
CA ARG A 314 0.55 20.27 5.48
C ARG A 314 0.92 20.13 4.00
N ALA A 315 2.07 19.52 3.70
CA ALA A 315 2.49 19.29 2.32
C ALA A 315 1.47 18.42 1.56
N ARG A 316 0.91 17.39 2.22
CA ARG A 316 -0.11 16.50 1.64
C ARG A 316 -1.43 17.18 1.26
N LEU A 317 -1.68 18.42 1.70
CA LEU A 317 -2.80 19.23 1.18
C LEU A 317 -2.60 19.64 -0.29
N ARG A 318 -1.37 19.52 -0.78
CA ARG A 318 -0.92 19.76 -2.16
C ARG A 318 -0.07 18.56 -2.59
N PRO A 319 -0.68 17.44 -3.03
CA PRO A 319 0.03 16.19 -3.28
C PRO A 319 1.25 16.31 -4.22
N GLU A 320 1.26 17.30 -5.11
CA GLU A 320 2.37 17.64 -5.99
C GLU A 320 3.60 18.22 -5.27
N SER A 321 3.42 18.77 -4.08
CA SER A 321 4.47 19.42 -3.28
C SER A 321 5.27 18.46 -2.41
N ILE A 322 4.94 17.17 -2.41
CA ILE A 322 5.64 16.14 -1.65
C ILE A 322 5.95 14.95 -2.55
N PHE A 323 7.11 14.35 -2.34
CA PHE A 323 7.49 13.11 -2.98
C PHE A 323 8.30 12.25 -2.01
N GLY A 324 7.96 10.96 -1.94
CA GLY A 324 8.64 10.00 -1.08
C GLY A 324 9.25 8.88 -1.90
N PHE A 325 10.39 8.37 -1.44
CA PHE A 325 11.17 7.38 -2.17
C PHE A 325 12.06 6.57 -1.23
N TYR A 326 12.64 5.50 -1.78
CA TYR A 326 13.69 4.72 -1.13
C TYR A 326 14.66 4.16 -2.18
N PHE A 327 15.81 3.73 -1.69
CA PHE A 327 16.76 2.90 -2.43
C PHE A 327 17.15 1.72 -1.55
N ASP A 328 17.05 0.49 -2.06
CA ASP A 328 17.56 -0.69 -1.35
C ASP A 328 19.08 -0.71 -1.32
N GLU A 329 19.67 -1.76 -0.76
CA GLU A 329 21.11 -1.97 -0.72
C GLU A 329 21.74 -1.83 -2.11
N PHE A 330 22.85 -1.09 -2.20
CA PHE A 330 23.58 -0.95 -3.46
C PHE A 330 24.21 -2.29 -3.87
N LYS A 331 23.80 -2.79 -5.04
CA LYS A 331 24.32 -4.03 -5.64
C LYS A 331 25.39 -3.74 -6.69
N SER A 332 25.04 -2.92 -7.69
CA SER A 332 25.90 -2.51 -8.79
C SER A 332 25.46 -1.15 -9.33
N ALA A 333 26.29 -0.55 -10.19
CA ALA A 333 25.95 0.70 -10.87
C ALA A 333 24.80 0.53 -11.89
N ASP A 334 24.65 -0.67 -12.47
CA ASP A 334 23.60 -0.95 -13.47
C ASP A 334 22.19 -0.94 -12.85
N ASP A 335 22.09 -1.27 -11.56
CA ASP A 335 20.84 -1.25 -10.79
C ASP A 335 20.56 0.12 -10.16
N ASP A 336 21.50 1.07 -10.24
CA ASP A 336 21.39 2.38 -9.58
C ASP A 336 20.74 3.41 -10.48
N ARG A 337 19.42 3.33 -10.59
CA ARG A 337 18.63 4.23 -11.45
C ARG A 337 18.27 5.53 -10.74
N PRO A 338 18.51 6.70 -11.36
CA PRO A 338 18.05 7.96 -10.80
C PRO A 338 16.52 8.03 -10.78
N ILE A 339 15.98 8.64 -9.73
CA ILE A 339 14.57 9.02 -9.67
C ILE A 339 14.47 10.49 -10.06
N VAL A 340 13.67 10.79 -11.07
CA VAL A 340 13.47 12.16 -11.56
C VAL A 340 12.06 12.62 -11.18
N LYS A 341 11.95 13.75 -10.51
CA LYS A 341 10.67 14.34 -10.10
C LYS A 341 10.61 15.81 -10.50
N LEU A 342 9.55 16.15 -11.25
CA LEU A 342 9.24 17.52 -11.59
C LEU A 342 8.48 18.19 -10.45
N PHE A 343 8.95 19.37 -10.08
CA PHE A 343 8.31 20.36 -9.22
C PHE A 343 8.12 21.65 -10.03
N ASN A 344 7.49 22.66 -9.45
CA ASN A 344 7.15 23.88 -10.16
C ASN A 344 8.41 24.63 -10.67
N GLY A 345 8.75 24.47 -11.95
CA GLY A 345 9.88 25.11 -12.61
C GLY A 345 11.24 24.40 -12.44
N LEU A 346 11.29 23.27 -11.73
CA LEU A 346 12.51 22.51 -11.46
C LEU A 346 12.30 21.01 -11.66
N GLU A 347 13.28 20.38 -12.29
CA GLU A 347 13.48 18.94 -12.29
C GLU A 347 14.47 18.59 -11.17
N LEU A 348 14.06 17.73 -10.25
CA LEU A 348 14.93 17.18 -9.22
C LEU A 348 15.34 15.76 -9.58
N THR A 349 16.64 15.54 -9.70
CA THR A 349 17.26 14.22 -9.92
C THR A 349 17.80 13.71 -8.59
N ILE A 350 17.16 12.65 -8.09
CA ILE A 350 17.45 12.00 -6.82
C ILE A 350 18.23 10.73 -7.12
N THR A 351 19.41 10.61 -6.52
CA THR A 351 20.30 9.44 -6.64
C THR A 351 20.83 9.07 -5.27
N ARG A 352 21.55 7.95 -5.15
CA ARG A 352 22.25 7.61 -3.91
C ARG A 352 23.22 8.71 -3.49
N ALA A 353 23.42 8.82 -2.18
CA ALA A 353 24.33 9.80 -1.60
C ALA A 353 25.71 9.69 -2.24
N PHE A 354 26.31 10.84 -2.49
CA PHE A 354 27.73 10.88 -2.84
C PHE A 354 28.53 10.41 -1.63
N VAL A 355 29.33 9.36 -1.84
CA VAL A 355 30.30 8.84 -0.89
C VAL A 355 31.59 8.46 -1.63
N PHE A 356 32.70 8.26 -0.91
CA PHE A 356 33.97 7.88 -1.52
C PHE A 356 34.12 6.36 -1.66
N GLY A 357 33.47 5.59 -0.77
CA GLY A 357 33.39 4.13 -0.84
C GLY A 357 32.09 3.66 -1.49
N LYS A 358 31.41 2.71 -0.85
CA LYS A 358 30.15 2.13 -1.32
C LYS A 358 28.94 2.90 -0.79
N PRO A 359 28.01 3.38 -1.65
CA PRO A 359 26.80 4.03 -1.18
C PRO A 359 25.88 3.06 -0.43
N GLY A 360 25.21 3.56 0.60
CA GLY A 360 24.26 2.80 1.39
C GLY A 360 22.85 2.75 0.78
N PRO A 361 21.92 2.04 1.45
CA PRO A 361 20.48 2.20 1.18
C PRO A 361 20.02 3.60 1.57
N ALA A 362 18.86 4.00 1.07
CA ALA A 362 18.31 5.32 1.29
C ALA A 362 16.79 5.30 1.49
N PHE A 363 16.30 6.35 2.12
CA PHE A 363 14.88 6.63 2.28
C PHE A 363 14.72 8.14 2.44
N GLY A 364 13.61 8.69 1.96
CA GLY A 364 13.37 10.11 2.20
C GLY A 364 12.08 10.68 1.66
N LEU A 365 11.84 11.93 2.07
CA LEU A 365 10.84 12.83 1.53
C LEU A 365 11.55 14.06 0.95
N VAL A 366 11.05 14.53 -0.19
CA VAL A 366 11.28 15.89 -0.68
C VAL A 366 9.97 16.65 -0.53
N VAL A 367 10.02 17.82 0.11
CA VAL A 367 8.86 18.69 0.33
C VAL A 367 9.15 20.08 -0.22
N GLU A 368 8.37 20.54 -1.19
CA GLU A 368 8.39 21.91 -1.69
C GLU A 368 7.72 22.85 -0.67
N LEU A 369 8.51 23.72 -0.05
CA LEU A 369 8.02 24.70 0.93
C LEU A 369 7.49 25.95 0.21
N GLU A 370 8.30 26.45 -0.73
CA GLU A 370 8.08 27.60 -1.60
C GLU A 370 8.74 27.31 -2.95
N PRO A 371 8.43 28.06 -4.02
CA PRO A 371 9.10 27.89 -5.30
C PRO A 371 10.62 27.88 -5.13
N CYS A 372 11.27 26.83 -5.67
CA CYS A 372 12.70 26.59 -5.57
C CYS A 372 13.25 26.31 -4.15
N ARG A 373 12.44 26.34 -3.08
CA ARG A 373 12.87 26.06 -1.70
C ARG A 373 12.27 24.75 -1.20
N PHE A 374 13.13 23.80 -0.89
CA PHE A 374 12.77 22.43 -0.53
C PHE A 374 13.28 22.04 0.85
N LEU A 375 12.51 21.21 1.53
CA LEU A 375 12.94 20.44 2.68
C LEU A 375 13.23 19.00 2.26
N PHE A 376 14.40 18.51 2.62
CA PHE A 376 14.87 17.15 2.42
C PHE A 376 14.87 16.43 3.75
N ILE A 377 14.15 15.32 3.85
CA ILE A 377 14.03 14.52 5.06
C ILE A 377 14.49 13.10 4.74
N GLY A 378 15.37 12.54 5.56
CA GLY A 378 15.86 11.17 5.42
C GLY A 378 17.37 11.11 5.22
N ALA A 379 17.86 10.00 4.67
CA ALA A 379 19.29 9.73 4.53
C ALA A 379 19.59 8.74 3.41
N GLY A 380 20.85 8.72 2.96
CA GLY A 380 21.40 7.83 1.94
C GLY A 380 21.25 8.32 0.50
N TYR A 381 20.79 9.54 0.27
CA TYR A 381 20.54 10.07 -1.08
C TYR A 381 21.20 11.43 -1.32
N LYS A 382 21.30 11.86 -2.57
CA LYS A 382 21.62 13.22 -2.98
C LYS A 382 20.58 13.74 -3.96
N VAL A 383 20.46 15.06 -4.04
CA VAL A 383 19.53 15.74 -4.95
C VAL A 383 20.26 16.79 -5.78
N GLN A 384 20.12 16.67 -7.09
CA GLN A 384 20.51 17.68 -8.08
C GLN A 384 19.26 18.34 -8.64
N ALA A 385 19.35 19.62 -8.98
CA ALA A 385 18.25 20.37 -9.59
C ALA A 385 18.65 20.90 -10.96
N ALA A 386 17.72 20.87 -11.89
CA ALA A 386 17.82 21.54 -13.18
C ALA A 386 16.58 22.39 -13.42
N SER A 387 16.74 23.60 -13.95
CA SER A 387 15.60 24.39 -14.42
C SER A 387 14.90 23.66 -15.56
N THR A 388 13.57 23.69 -15.55
CA THR A 388 12.78 23.26 -16.71
C THR A 388 12.72 24.35 -17.80
N SER A 389 13.26 25.54 -17.54
CA SER A 389 13.35 26.62 -18.54
C SER A 389 14.36 26.27 -19.63
N SER A 390 13.96 26.39 -20.89
CA SER A 390 14.85 26.17 -22.05
C SER A 390 15.92 27.25 -22.20
N THR A 391 15.80 28.39 -21.51
CA THR A 391 16.78 29.50 -21.54
C THR A 391 17.78 29.43 -20.40
N ALA A 392 17.57 28.56 -19.42
CA ALA A 392 18.47 28.40 -18.29
C ALA A 392 19.79 27.79 -18.75
N VAL A 393 20.88 28.44 -18.37
CA VAL A 393 22.26 27.97 -18.64
C VAL A 393 22.95 27.43 -17.40
N PHE A 394 22.36 27.67 -16.22
CA PHE A 394 22.90 27.21 -14.94
C PHE A 394 21.75 26.92 -13.98
N THR A 395 21.92 25.90 -13.14
CA THR A 395 21.11 25.69 -11.94
C THR A 395 22.02 25.17 -10.83
N GLY A 396 21.87 25.70 -9.62
CA GLY A 396 22.69 25.31 -8.47
C GLY A 396 22.01 25.59 -7.15
N VAL A 397 22.66 25.16 -6.08
CA VAL A 397 22.24 25.44 -4.71
C VAL A 397 22.63 26.88 -4.36
N LEU A 398 21.63 27.71 -4.07
CA LEU A 398 21.84 29.08 -3.58
C LEU A 398 22.16 29.08 -2.09
N HIS A 399 21.40 28.28 -1.33
CA HIS A 399 21.50 28.22 0.11
C HIS A 399 21.18 26.80 0.59
N ALA A 400 21.92 26.29 1.56
CA ALA A 400 21.67 24.99 2.15
C ALA A 400 21.92 25.01 3.67
N GLU A 401 21.00 24.42 4.42
CA GLU A 401 21.01 24.44 5.87
C GLU A 401 20.57 23.10 6.44
N GLU A 402 21.31 22.58 7.42
CA GLU A 402 20.78 21.53 8.29
C GLU A 402 19.76 22.15 9.23
N LYS A 403 18.59 21.52 9.33
CA LYS A 403 17.49 21.95 10.19
C LYS A 403 17.30 20.99 11.36
N ARG A 404 16.82 21.50 12.48
CA ARG A 404 16.34 20.70 13.61
C ARG A 404 14.92 21.12 13.99
N VAL A 405 14.10 20.16 14.40
CA VAL A 405 12.74 20.41 14.84
C VAL A 405 12.76 21.00 16.25
N VAL A 406 12.11 22.14 16.45
CA VAL A 406 11.94 22.76 17.78
C VAL A 406 10.54 22.62 18.34
N ASP A 407 9.54 22.51 17.46
CA ASP A 407 8.15 22.24 17.83
C ASP A 407 7.50 21.40 16.72
N ALA A 408 7.47 20.09 16.93
CA ALA A 408 6.90 19.15 15.97
C ALA A 408 5.42 19.43 15.69
N LYS A 409 4.64 19.83 16.71
CA LYS A 409 3.19 20.09 16.60
C LYS A 409 2.89 21.33 15.75
N LYS A 410 3.78 22.32 15.77
CA LYS A 410 3.68 23.52 14.92
C LYS A 410 4.45 23.38 13.62
N GLY A 411 5.26 22.33 13.46
CA GLY A 411 6.18 22.15 12.34
C GLY A 411 7.25 23.24 12.28
N LEU A 412 7.71 23.73 13.44
CA LEU A 412 8.74 24.75 13.51
C LEU A 412 10.14 24.11 13.46
N LEU A 413 10.96 24.62 12.56
CA LEU A 413 12.33 24.22 12.33
C LEU A 413 13.26 25.39 12.65
N GLU A 414 14.44 25.09 13.19
CA GLU A 414 15.52 26.07 13.31
C GLU A 414 16.79 25.58 12.61
N THR A 415 17.61 26.53 12.17
CA THR A 415 18.87 26.25 11.49
C THR A 415 19.93 25.82 12.50
N GLY A 416 20.50 24.63 12.30
CA GLY A 416 21.63 24.14 13.08
C GLY A 416 22.96 24.63 12.51
N ARG A 417 23.21 24.33 11.23
CA ARG A 417 24.41 24.75 10.51
C ARG A 417 24.09 25.06 9.06
N ARG A 418 24.95 25.87 8.43
CA ARG A 418 24.92 26.12 6.99
C ARG A 418 25.84 25.11 6.30
N LEU A 419 25.36 24.57 5.19
CA LEU A 419 26.11 23.67 4.33
C LEU A 419 26.55 24.48 3.10
N ASN A 420 27.81 24.35 2.69
CA ASN A 420 28.36 25.01 1.51
C ASN A 420 29.57 24.21 1.01
N GLY A 421 30.41 24.75 0.13
CA GLY A 421 31.70 24.16 -0.23
C GLY A 421 31.60 22.68 -0.56
N ASP A 422 32.46 21.87 0.06
CA ASP A 422 32.50 20.42 -0.16
C ASP A 422 31.20 19.71 0.23
N GLU A 423 30.48 20.19 1.25
CA GLU A 423 29.21 19.62 1.71
C GLU A 423 28.09 19.69 0.68
N THR A 424 28.18 20.63 -0.25
CA THR A 424 27.24 20.80 -1.37
C THR A 424 27.89 20.53 -2.74
N HIS A 425 29.14 20.04 -2.73
CA HIS A 425 29.99 19.92 -3.90
C HIS A 425 30.03 21.23 -4.72
N SER A 426 30.35 22.32 -4.04
CA SER A 426 30.36 23.69 -4.56
C SER A 426 29.03 24.10 -5.20
N GLY A 427 27.92 23.74 -4.55
CA GLY A 427 26.57 24.07 -4.97
C GLY A 427 25.99 23.18 -6.07
N ALA A 428 26.64 22.06 -6.42
CA ALA A 428 26.15 21.14 -7.44
C ALA A 428 24.99 20.25 -6.94
N PHE A 429 24.95 19.90 -5.66
CA PHE A 429 23.89 19.06 -5.08
C PHE A 429 23.73 19.25 -3.57
N ILE A 430 22.59 18.75 -3.06
CA ILE A 430 22.40 18.51 -1.63
C ILE A 430 22.69 17.04 -1.35
N ASN A 431 23.65 16.76 -0.46
CA ASN A 431 23.99 15.39 -0.07
C ASN A 431 23.42 15.04 1.31
N MET A 432 22.48 14.11 1.35
CA MET A 432 21.86 13.58 2.57
C MET A 432 22.51 12.23 2.89
N ALA A 433 23.79 12.22 3.24
CA ALA A 433 24.54 10.98 3.48
C ALA A 433 23.97 10.14 4.64
N ASN A 434 24.24 8.82 4.64
CA ASN A 434 23.92 7.96 5.79
C ASN A 434 24.67 8.42 7.05
N VAL A 435 24.16 8.07 8.24
CA VAL A 435 24.79 8.42 9.54
C VAL A 435 26.27 8.01 9.60
N ASN A 436 26.59 6.85 9.03
CA ASN A 436 27.95 6.36 8.86
C ASN A 436 28.24 6.22 7.36
N PRO A 437 28.66 7.30 6.67
CA PRO A 437 28.98 7.23 5.25
C PRO A 437 30.30 6.47 5.03
N ASP A 438 30.39 5.75 3.92
CA ASP A 438 31.60 5.03 3.55
C ASP A 438 32.62 5.97 2.90
N TYR A 439 33.74 6.19 3.58
CA TYR A 439 34.84 7.03 3.09
C TYR A 439 35.83 6.28 2.18
N GLY A 440 35.68 4.96 1.99
CA GLY A 440 36.69 4.16 1.30
C GLY A 440 38.08 4.41 1.88
N ASP A 441 39.05 4.66 1.00
CA ASP A 441 40.44 4.98 1.38
C ASP A 441 40.70 6.48 1.54
N VAL A 442 39.68 7.33 1.45
CA VAL A 442 39.83 8.80 1.52
C VAL A 442 39.89 9.25 2.99
N PRO A 443 40.99 9.87 3.46
CA PRO A 443 41.16 10.24 4.86
C PRO A 443 40.45 11.55 5.24
N ILE A 444 39.87 12.27 4.27
CA ILE A 444 39.30 13.60 4.48
C ILE A 444 37.79 13.49 4.76
N PRO A 445 37.31 13.87 5.95
CA PRO A 445 35.93 13.66 6.35
C PRO A 445 35.00 14.77 5.83
N VAL A 446 34.77 14.87 4.51
CA VAL A 446 33.88 15.90 3.92
C VAL A 446 32.40 15.50 3.82
N LEU A 447 32.08 14.22 4.03
CA LEU A 447 30.72 13.69 3.96
C LEU A 447 29.98 13.89 5.28
N PHE A 448 29.60 15.11 5.63
CA PHE A 448 28.89 15.34 6.89
C PHE A 448 27.39 15.02 6.73
N PRO A 449 26.86 13.92 7.29
CA PRO A 449 25.43 13.67 7.22
C PRO A 449 24.68 14.78 7.95
N ALA A 450 23.50 15.15 7.46
CA ALA A 450 22.55 15.91 8.27
C ALA A 450 22.24 15.05 9.50
N ARG A 451 22.77 15.40 10.68
CA ARG A 451 22.65 14.57 11.89
C ARG A 451 21.18 14.41 12.29
N THR A 452 20.40 15.44 11.97
CA THR A 452 18.96 15.50 12.13
C THR A 452 18.19 14.74 11.06
N MET A 453 18.85 14.32 9.97
CA MET A 453 18.24 13.83 8.73
C MET A 453 17.26 14.84 8.12
N ILE A 454 17.45 16.15 8.37
CA ILE A 454 16.63 17.22 7.83
C ILE A 454 17.53 18.34 7.31
N ALA A 455 17.41 18.65 6.03
CA ALA A 455 18.06 19.80 5.42
C ALA A 455 17.05 20.62 4.63
N GLU A 456 17.28 21.91 4.52
CA GLU A 456 16.56 22.80 3.62
C GLU A 456 17.53 23.34 2.59
N ALA A 457 17.11 23.43 1.33
CA ALA A 457 17.88 24.17 0.34
C ALA A 457 17.00 25.01 -0.56
N THR A 458 17.56 26.11 -1.02
CA THR A 458 17.01 26.92 -2.10
C THR A 458 17.87 26.73 -3.33
N PHE A 459 17.26 26.39 -4.45
CA PHE A 459 17.92 26.37 -5.75
C PHE A 459 17.71 27.69 -6.49
N TYR A 460 18.61 27.99 -7.40
CA TYR A 460 18.48 29.11 -8.33
C TYR A 460 18.94 28.69 -9.70
N SER A 461 18.43 29.40 -10.71
CA SER A 461 18.82 29.21 -12.10
C SER A 461 19.20 30.56 -12.70
N LEU A 462 20.12 30.55 -13.67
CA LEU A 462 20.48 31.73 -14.44
C LEU A 462 20.11 31.48 -15.90
N ASP A 463 19.42 32.44 -16.50
CA ASP A 463 19.19 32.49 -17.94
C ASP A 463 20.39 33.06 -18.66
N ARG A 464 20.54 32.71 -19.95
CA ARG A 464 21.62 33.24 -20.79
C ARG A 464 21.67 34.77 -20.80
N SER A 465 20.53 35.44 -20.76
CA SER A 465 20.44 36.91 -20.71
C SER A 465 21.03 37.53 -19.43
N GLN A 466 21.17 36.74 -18.37
CA GLN A 466 21.69 37.17 -17.07
C GLN A 466 23.19 36.91 -16.91
N VAL A 467 23.81 36.20 -17.85
CA VAL A 467 25.24 35.87 -17.81
C VAL A 467 25.99 36.86 -18.72
N PRO A 468 26.78 37.80 -18.15
CA PRO A 468 27.52 38.76 -18.94
C PRO A 468 28.51 38.07 -19.88
N GLY A 469 28.38 38.32 -21.18
CA GLY A 469 29.28 37.78 -22.21
C GLY A 469 28.90 36.42 -22.82
N SER A 470 27.68 35.91 -22.57
CA SER A 470 27.17 34.64 -23.12
C SER A 470 26.13 34.76 -24.24
#